data_AF-A0A8J3MU91-F1
#
_entry.id   AF-A0A8J3MU91-F1
#
_cell.length_a   1.000
_cell.length_b   1.000
_cell.length_c   1.000
_cell.angle_alpha   90.00
_cell.angle_beta   90.00
_cell.angle_gamma   90.00
#
_symmetry.space_group_name_H-M   'P 1'
#
loop_
_entity.id
_entity.type
_entity.pdbx_description
1 polymer ?
#
loop_
_entity_poly.entity_id
_entity_poly.type
_entity_poly.pdbx_seq_one_letter_code
_entity_poly.pdbx_strand_id
1 'polypeptide(L)'
;MHFSREAVERAQRTMEATEVLRQHAAVIADACQAKESDQVIAAMVEADGSFAGTQIFPRAELQDKLEVLEVQEQKWVMTLAPNASVSEIERRCSDIRYYANRRRNAILRRLDQQDKQA
;
A
#
# COMPACT_ATOMS: atom_id res chain seq x y z
N MET A 1 -1.32 3.07 22.80
CA MET A 1 -1.74 2.50 21.49
C MET A 1 -3.24 2.23 21.60
N HIS A 2 -4.09 3.09 21.04
CA HIS A 2 -5.55 2.97 21.15
C HIS A 2 -6.03 1.95 20.10
N PHE A 3 -6.60 0.82 20.55
CA PHE A 3 -7.17 -0.18 19.64
C PHE A 3 -8.57 0.30 19.26
N SER A 4 -8.76 0.71 18.02
CA SER A 4 -10.02 1.26 17.52
C SER A 4 -10.51 0.52 16.29
N ARG A 5 -11.81 0.65 16.01
CA ARG A 5 -12.44 0.19 14.76
C ARG A 5 -11.75 0.77 13.52
N GLU A 6 -11.30 2.01 13.60
CA GLU A 6 -10.51 2.68 12.57
C GLU A 6 -9.20 1.93 12.24
N ALA A 7 -8.54 1.32 13.24
CA ALA A 7 -7.33 0.54 13.01
C ALA A 7 -7.63 -0.79 12.27
N VAL A 8 -8.81 -1.37 12.46
CA VAL A 8 -9.30 -2.53 11.68
C VAL A 8 -9.57 -2.11 10.25
N GLU A 9 -10.26 -0.99 10.04
CA GLU A 9 -10.56 -0.44 8.72
C GLU A 9 -9.30 -0.09 7.93
N ARG A 10 -8.30 0.52 8.58
CA ARG A 10 -7.02 0.82 7.92
C ARG A 10 -6.29 -0.45 7.45
N ALA A 11 -6.32 -1.51 8.26
CA ALA A 11 -5.75 -2.80 7.88
C ALA A 11 -6.52 -3.43 6.71
N GLN A 12 -7.84 -3.32 6.71
CA GLN A 12 -8.70 -3.77 5.62
C GLN A 12 -8.40 -3.01 4.31
N ARG A 13 -8.36 -1.68 4.35
CA ARG A 13 -8.00 -0.84 3.19
C ARG A 13 -6.62 -1.20 2.62
N THR A 14 -5.66 -1.52 3.48
CA THR A 14 -4.33 -1.97 3.05
C THR A 14 -4.41 -3.29 2.28
N MET A 15 -5.21 -4.26 2.75
CA MET A 15 -5.40 -5.53 2.05
C MET A 15 -6.07 -5.33 0.68
N GLU A 16 -7.07 -4.45 0.59
CA GLU A 16 -7.75 -4.10 -0.65
C GLU A 16 -6.81 -3.42 -1.64
N ALA A 17 -6.06 -2.41 -1.21
CA ALA A 17 -5.08 -1.73 -2.06
C ALA A 17 -4.01 -2.68 -2.61
N THR A 18 -3.48 -3.60 -1.79
CA THR A 18 -2.51 -4.60 -2.27
C THR A 18 -3.11 -5.56 -3.30
N GLU A 19 -4.41 -5.84 -3.23
CA GLU A 19 -5.08 -6.68 -4.24
C GLU A 19 -5.22 -5.93 -5.56
N VAL A 20 -5.60 -4.66 -5.51
CA VAL A 20 -5.69 -3.78 -6.70
C VAL A 20 -4.34 -3.67 -7.41
N LEU A 21 -3.26 -3.41 -6.66
CA LEU A 21 -1.93 -3.32 -7.24
C LEU A 21 -1.44 -4.67 -7.80
N ARG A 22 -1.77 -5.79 -7.16
CA ARG A 22 -1.46 -7.13 -7.66
C ARG A 22 -2.14 -7.38 -9.02
N GLN A 23 -3.39 -6.98 -9.19
CA GLN A 23 -4.11 -7.10 -10.46
C GLN A 23 -3.49 -6.25 -11.58
N HIS A 24 -2.80 -5.16 -11.22
CA HIS A 24 -2.11 -4.26 -12.15
C HIS A 24 -0.59 -4.48 -12.20
N ALA A 25 -0.08 -5.60 -11.67
CA ALA A 25 1.35 -5.83 -11.52
C ALA A 25 2.12 -5.76 -12.84
N ALA A 26 1.52 -6.18 -13.96
CA ALA A 26 2.11 -6.05 -15.30
C ALA A 26 2.29 -4.57 -15.70
N VAL A 27 1.25 -3.75 -15.57
CA VAL A 27 1.29 -2.30 -15.89
C VAL A 27 2.32 -1.59 -15.02
N ILE A 28 2.38 -1.95 -13.74
CA ILE A 28 3.34 -1.38 -12.79
C ILE A 28 4.78 -1.80 -13.15
N ALA A 29 4.99 -3.06 -13.49
CA ALA A 29 6.31 -3.55 -13.91
C ALA A 29 6.79 -2.84 -15.18
N ASP A 30 5.90 -2.60 -16.14
CA ASP A 30 6.21 -1.83 -17.35
C ASP A 30 6.63 -0.39 -17.01
N ALA A 31 5.96 0.25 -16.05
CA ALA A 31 6.36 1.57 -15.56
C ALA A 31 7.73 1.55 -14.85
N CYS A 32 8.15 0.42 -14.31
CA CYS A 32 9.45 0.23 -13.67
C CYS A 32 10.59 -0.02 -14.68
N GLN A 33 10.31 -0.36 -15.95
CA GLN A 33 11.34 -0.66 -16.93
C GLN A 33 12.14 0.58 -17.34
N ALA A 34 13.46 0.40 -17.45
CA ALA A 34 14.40 1.36 -18.04
C ALA A 34 14.40 2.76 -17.37
N LYS A 35 14.25 2.80 -16.04
CA LYS A 35 14.33 4.02 -15.24
C LYS A 35 15.73 4.21 -14.65
N GLU A 36 16.13 5.46 -14.51
CA GLU A 36 17.42 5.82 -13.92
C GLU A 36 17.48 5.30 -12.47
N SER A 37 18.67 4.89 -12.03
CA SER A 37 18.85 4.26 -10.72
C SER A 37 18.46 5.14 -9.52
N ASP A 38 18.39 6.46 -9.71
CA ASP A 38 18.00 7.43 -8.67
C ASP A 38 16.52 7.83 -8.72
N GLN A 39 15.69 7.08 -9.45
CA GLN A 39 14.25 7.30 -9.51
C GLN A 39 13.49 6.33 -8.60
N VAL A 40 12.31 6.76 -8.15
CA VAL A 40 11.33 5.93 -7.43
C VAL A 40 10.05 5.88 -8.25
N ILE A 41 9.44 4.71 -8.31
CA ILE A 41 8.13 4.51 -8.93
C ILE A 41 7.10 4.37 -7.81
N ALA A 42 6.09 5.23 -7.79
CA ALA A 42 4.96 5.17 -6.88
C ALA A 42 3.74 4.57 -7.61
N ALA A 43 3.30 3.39 -7.20
CA ALA A 43 2.02 2.81 -7.62
C ALA A 43 0.94 3.18 -6.62
N MET A 44 -0.21 3.66 -7.11
CA MET A 44 -1.20 4.34 -6.27
C MET A 44 -2.59 3.71 -6.42
N VAL A 45 -3.37 3.75 -5.34
CA VAL A 45 -4.78 3.33 -5.29
C VAL A 45 -5.60 4.48 -4.72
N GLU A 46 -6.70 4.82 -5.39
CA GLU A 46 -7.65 5.84 -4.94
C GLU A 46 -8.42 5.37 -3.69
N ALA A 47 -9.04 6.32 -2.99
CA ALA A 47 -9.84 6.01 -1.80
C ALA A 47 -11.05 5.10 -2.09
N ASP A 48 -11.53 5.06 -3.34
CA ASP A 48 -12.61 4.18 -3.80
C ASP A 48 -12.15 2.76 -4.17
N GLY A 49 -10.84 2.49 -4.06
CA GLY A 49 -10.24 1.19 -4.39
C GLY A 49 -9.90 1.01 -5.87
N SER A 50 -9.99 2.06 -6.70
CA SER A 50 -9.55 2.02 -8.08
C SER A 50 -8.03 2.24 -8.23
N PHE A 51 -7.44 1.74 -9.31
CA PHE A 51 -6.02 1.95 -9.59
C PHE A 51 -5.79 3.37 -10.12
N ALA A 52 -5.00 4.15 -9.38
CA ALA A 52 -4.71 5.56 -9.69
C ALA A 52 -3.50 5.75 -10.64
N GLY A 53 -2.92 4.64 -11.12
CA GLY A 53 -1.76 4.65 -11.99
C GLY A 53 -0.42 4.67 -11.26
N THR A 54 0.62 5.06 -11.99
CA THR A 54 2.00 5.14 -11.50
C THR A 54 2.59 6.53 -11.72
N GLN A 55 3.36 7.02 -10.76
CA GLN A 55 4.19 8.21 -10.90
C GLN A 55 5.66 7.86 -10.73
N ILE A 56 6.53 8.64 -11.37
CA ILE A 56 7.98 8.47 -11.33
C ILE A 56 8.59 9.81 -10.96
N PHE A 57 9.47 9.81 -9.97
CA PHE A 57 10.14 11.03 -9.51
C PHE A 57 11.52 10.70 -8.93
N PRO A 58 12.43 11.69 -8.83
CA PRO A 58 13.73 11.50 -8.20
C PRO A 58 13.58 11.05 -6.75
N ARG A 59 14.47 10.16 -6.28
CA ARG A 59 14.47 9.69 -4.89
C ARG A 59 14.61 10.85 -3.89
N ALA A 60 15.33 11.91 -4.26
CA ALA A 60 15.47 13.11 -3.43
C ALA A 60 14.12 13.80 -3.13
N GLU A 61 13.11 13.65 -3.99
CA GLU A 61 11.78 14.23 -3.82
C GLU A 61 10.80 13.29 -3.10
N LEU A 62 11.23 12.08 -2.72
CA LEU A 62 10.32 11.03 -2.24
C LEU A 62 9.45 11.47 -1.07
N GLN A 63 10.04 12.14 -0.08
CA GLN A 63 9.31 12.56 1.12
C GLN A 63 8.21 13.56 0.79
N ASP A 64 8.53 14.60 0.01
CA ASP A 64 7.58 15.64 -0.40
C ASP A 64 6.45 15.06 -1.27
N LYS A 65 6.79 14.12 -2.17
CA LYS A 65 5.79 13.45 -3.01
C LYS A 65 4.87 12.54 -2.20
N LEU A 66 5.40 11.79 -1.22
CA LEU A 66 4.56 10.97 -0.35
C LEU A 66 3.62 11.83 0.51
N GLU A 67 4.05 12.99 0.99
CA GLU A 67 3.16 13.92 1.70
C GLU A 67 1.99 14.37 0.82
N VAL A 68 2.27 14.78 -0.42
CA VAL A 68 1.21 15.16 -1.37
C VAL A 68 0.28 13.97 -1.65
N LEU A 69 0.83 12.81 -2.01
CA LEU A 69 0.03 11.67 -2.44
C LEU A 69 -0.78 11.04 -1.29
N GLU A 70 -0.17 10.80 -0.13
CA GLU A 70 -0.85 10.11 0.98
C GLU A 70 -1.69 11.06 1.84
N VAL A 71 -1.26 12.32 2.03
CA VAL A 71 -1.92 13.25 2.96
C VAL A 71 -2.85 14.21 2.23
N GLN A 72 -2.40 14.83 1.14
CA GLN A 72 -3.22 15.83 0.45
C GLN A 72 -4.22 15.15 -0.51
N GLU A 73 -3.76 14.15 -1.25
CA GLU A 73 -4.59 13.40 -2.22
C GLU A 73 -5.26 12.15 -1.61
N GLN A 74 -4.92 11.77 -0.38
CA GLN A 74 -5.52 10.63 0.33
C GLN A 74 -5.38 9.28 -0.40
N LYS A 75 -4.32 9.11 -1.21
CA LYS A 75 -4.05 7.87 -1.95
C LYS A 75 -3.29 6.87 -1.09
N TRP A 76 -3.51 5.58 -1.35
CA TRP A 76 -2.64 4.54 -0.83
C TRP A 76 -1.48 4.33 -1.80
N VAL A 77 -0.25 4.38 -1.31
CA VAL A 77 0.95 4.36 -2.16
C VAL A 77 1.84 3.17 -1.82
N MET A 78 2.33 2.48 -2.85
CA MET A 78 3.47 1.57 -2.75
C MET A 78 4.62 2.07 -3.62
N THR A 79 5.79 2.23 -3.00
CA THR A 79 7.01 2.65 -3.69
C THR A 79 7.83 1.45 -4.14
N LEU A 80 8.34 1.53 -5.36
CA LEU A 80 9.06 0.49 -6.06
C LEU A 80 10.39 1.04 -6.58
N ALA A 81 11.38 0.16 -6.65
CA ALA A 81 12.65 0.47 -7.27
C ALA A 81 12.54 0.33 -8.80
N PRO A 82 13.42 1.01 -9.56
CA PRO A 82 13.59 0.73 -10.98
C PRO A 82 13.82 -0.76 -11.24
N ASN A 83 13.29 -1.25 -12.36
CA ASN A 83 13.36 -2.64 -12.81
C ASN A 83 12.66 -3.66 -11.90
N ALA A 84 11.77 -3.23 -11.01
CA ALA A 84 10.92 -4.16 -10.26
C ALA A 84 10.10 -5.01 -11.24
N SER A 85 10.21 -6.33 -11.09
CA SER A 85 9.51 -7.30 -11.93
C SER A 85 8.09 -7.55 -11.42
N VAL A 86 7.24 -8.13 -12.28
CA VAL A 86 5.87 -8.57 -11.91
C VAL A 86 5.91 -9.48 -10.67
N SER A 87 6.80 -10.47 -10.65
CA SER A 87 6.89 -11.41 -9.53
C SER A 87 7.35 -10.73 -8.24
N GLU A 88 8.22 -9.73 -8.32
CA GLU A 88 8.61 -8.93 -7.16
C GLU A 88 7.44 -8.10 -6.63
N ILE A 89 6.68 -7.47 -7.51
CA ILE A 89 5.48 -6.68 -7.16
C ILE A 89 4.44 -7.58 -6.50
N GLU A 90 4.14 -8.73 -7.09
CA GLU A 90 3.20 -9.71 -6.53
C GLU A 90 3.65 -10.22 -5.16
N ARG A 91 4.94 -10.53 -5.01
CA ARG A 91 5.52 -10.93 -3.72
C ARG A 91 5.33 -9.84 -2.67
N ARG A 92 5.67 -8.59 -2.99
CA ARG A 92 5.50 -7.46 -2.06
C ARG A 92 4.04 -7.25 -1.67
N CYS A 93 3.12 -7.35 -2.64
CA CYS A 93 1.68 -7.27 -2.34
C CYS A 93 1.24 -8.39 -1.39
N SER A 94 1.70 -9.62 -1.62
CA SER A 94 1.43 -10.77 -0.76
C SER A 94 1.94 -10.57 0.67
N ASP A 95 3.18 -10.10 0.82
CA ASP A 95 3.80 -9.82 2.12
C ASP A 95 3.03 -8.74 2.90
N ILE A 96 2.75 -7.61 2.25
CA ILE A 96 2.01 -6.51 2.87
C ILE A 96 0.60 -6.98 3.28
N ARG A 97 -0.10 -7.71 2.41
CA ARG A 97 -1.41 -8.29 2.70
C ARG A 97 -1.37 -9.24 3.90
N TYR A 98 -0.35 -10.10 3.97
CA TYR A 98 -0.15 -11.02 5.10
C TYR A 98 -0.03 -10.26 6.42
N TYR A 99 0.83 -9.22 6.48
CA TYR A 99 1.02 -8.43 7.70
C TYR A 99 -0.22 -7.61 8.06
N ALA A 100 -0.92 -7.04 7.07
CA ALA A 100 -2.17 -6.32 7.29
C ALA A 100 -3.26 -7.23 7.87
N ASN A 101 -3.43 -8.43 7.31
CA ASN A 101 -4.39 -9.42 7.83
C ASN A 101 -4.02 -9.88 9.25
N ARG A 102 -2.73 -10.16 9.50
CA ARG A 102 -2.25 -10.53 10.83
C ARG A 102 -2.54 -9.44 11.86
N ARG A 103 -2.32 -8.16 11.49
CA ARG A 103 -2.63 -7.00 12.33
C ARG A 103 -4.13 -6.87 12.58
N ARG A 104 -4.97 -6.97 11.54
CA ARG A 104 -6.43 -6.95 11.62
C ARG A 104 -6.95 -7.98 12.63
N ASN A 105 -6.51 -9.23 12.51
CA ASN A 105 -6.94 -10.32 13.39
C ASN A 105 -6.44 -10.17 14.84
N ALA A 106 -5.29 -9.52 15.04
CA ALA A 106 -4.82 -9.19 16.39
C ALA A 106 -5.66 -8.10 17.05
N ILE A 107 -6.11 -7.09 16.28
CA ILE A 107 -6.96 -6.00 16.80
C ILE A 107 -8.37 -6.54 17.11
N LEU A 108 -8.98 -7.30 16.19
CA LEU A 108 -10.31 -7.88 16.40
C LEU A 108 -10.36 -8.75 17.67
N ARG A 109 -9.38 -9.62 17.88
CA ARG A 109 -9.31 -10.44 19.11
C ARG A 109 -9.24 -9.61 20.39
N ARG A 110 -8.62 -8.43 20.35
CA ARG A 110 -8.54 -7.54 21.53
C ARG A 110 -9.86 -6.81 21.78
N LEU A 111 -10.55 -6.37 20.72
CA LEU A 111 -11.86 -5.74 20.83
C LEU A 111 -12.89 -6.72 21.41
N ASP A 112 -12.95 -7.94 20.88
CA ASP A 112 -13.85 -9.00 21.39
C ASP A 112 -13.61 -9.33 22.88
N GLN A 113 -12.37 -9.19 23.36
CA GLN A 113 -12.04 -9.41 24.78
C GLN A 113 -12.51 -8.26 25.67
N GLN A 114 -12.49 -7.02 25.16
CA GLN A 114 -13.00 -5.85 25.88
C GLN A 114 -14.52 -5.88 25.99
N ASP A 115 -15.22 -6.26 24.91
CA ASP A 115 -16.68 -6.35 24.89
C ASP A 115 -17.22 -7.43 25.83
N LYS A 116 -16.46 -8.50 26.10
CA LYS A 116 -16.84 -9.56 27.06
C LYS A 116 -16.60 -9.19 28.53
N GLN A 117 -15.86 -8.11 28.78
CA GLN A 117 -15.49 -7.66 30.12
C GLN A 117 -16.27 -6.40 30.55
N ALA A 118 -17.02 -5.79 29.62
CA ALA A 118 -17.95 -4.69 29.86
C ALA A 118 -19.36 -5.22 30.16
#